data_AF-A0A519KX39-F1
#
_entry.id   AF-A0A519KX39-F1
#
_cell.length_a   1.000
_cell.length_b   1.000
_cell.length_c   1.000
_cell.angle_alpha   90.00
_cell.angle_beta   90.00
_cell.angle_gamma   90.00
#
_symmetry.space_group_name_H-M   'P 1'
#
loop_
_entity.id
_entity.type
_entity.pdbx_description
1 polymer ?
#
loop_
_entity_poly.entity_id
_entity_poly.type
_entity_poly.pdbx_seq_one_letter_code
_entity_poly.pdbx_strand_id
1 'polypeptide(L)' 'MSDFEHVFDKPPEGAAEDWTIPQDWRAYTETEHKTWDTLYARQMKILPGRAADVFL' A
#
# COMPACT_ATOMS: atom_id res chain seq x y z
N MET A 1 -19.81 18.43 -11.64
CA MET A 1 -19.62 17.04 -11.19
C MET A 1 -18.30 16.62 -11.79
N SER A 2 -17.29 16.35 -10.97
CA SER A 2 -15.93 16.14 -11.46
C SER A 2 -15.81 14.71 -11.98
N ASP A 3 -15.62 14.55 -13.28
CA ASP A 3 -15.24 13.29 -13.93
C ASP A 3 -13.84 12.92 -13.45
N PHE A 4 -13.77 12.10 -12.41
CA PHE A 4 -12.53 11.49 -11.91
C PHE A 4 -12.40 10.05 -12.44
N GLU A 5 -12.78 9.80 -13.69
CA GLU A 5 -12.60 8.48 -14.29
C GLU A 5 -11.18 8.40 -14.84
N HIS A 6 -10.29 7.83 -14.03
CA HIS A 6 -8.94 7.38 -14.33
C HIS A 6 -7.97 8.38 -15.00
N VAL A 7 -6.84 8.63 -14.34
CA VAL A 7 -5.74 9.46 -14.88
C VAL A 7 -5.15 8.90 -16.20
N PHE A 8 -5.40 7.63 -16.51
CA PHE A 8 -4.96 6.96 -17.74
C PHE A 8 -6.11 6.18 -18.39
N ASP A 9 -6.22 6.27 -19.73
CA ASP A 9 -7.21 5.52 -20.53
C ASP A 9 -6.88 4.01 -20.64
N LYS A 10 -5.65 3.61 -20.30
CA LYS A 10 -5.17 2.23 -20.29
C LYS A 10 -4.04 2.06 -19.27
N PRO A 11 -3.72 0.83 -18.83
CA PRO A 11 -2.60 0.59 -17.92
C PRO A 11 -1.29 1.20 -18.48
N PRO A 12 -0.45 1.82 -17.62
CA PRO A 12 0.83 2.35 -18.03
C PRO A 12 1.81 1.22 -18.44
N GLU A 13 2.93 1.60 -19.05
CA GLU A 13 3.98 0.65 -19.41
C GLU A 13 4.45 -0.15 -18.18
N GLY A 14 4.54 -1.48 -18.32
CA GLY A 14 4.91 -2.39 -17.24
C GLY A 14 3.76 -2.91 -16.38
N ALA A 15 2.54 -2.38 -16.54
CA ALA A 15 1.32 -2.94 -15.94
C ALA A 15 0.62 -3.94 -16.86
N ALA A 16 -0.02 -4.94 -16.27
CA ALA A 16 -0.89 -5.90 -16.97
C ALA A 16 -2.23 -5.26 -17.35
N GLU A 17 -3.01 -5.94 -18.20
CA GLU A 17 -4.34 -5.47 -18.65
C GLU A 17 -5.31 -5.25 -17.48
N ASP A 18 -5.13 -5.98 -16.38
CA ASP A 18 -5.92 -5.87 -15.15
C ASP A 18 -5.35 -4.84 -14.15
N TRP A 19 -4.42 -3.99 -14.59
CA TRP A 19 -3.72 -2.95 -13.80
C TRP A 19 -2.81 -3.46 -12.70
N THR A 20 -2.55 -4.77 -12.64
CA THR A 20 -1.54 -5.30 -11.72
C THR A 20 -0.13 -5.00 -12.22
N ILE A 21 0.80 -4.83 -11.28
CA ILE A 21 2.23 -4.72 -11.55
C ILE A 21 2.98 -5.71 -10.65
N PRO A 22 4.13 -6.25 -11.10
CA PRO A 22 5.04 -6.88 -10.17
C PRO A 22 5.52 -5.83 -9.16
N GLN A 23 5.52 -6.20 -7.88
CA GLN A 23 6.06 -5.31 -6.85
C GLN A 23 7.57 -5.13 -7.05
N ASP A 24 8.01 -3.89 -7.25
CA ASP A 24 9.43 -3.57 -7.35
C ASP A 24 10.06 -3.47 -5.96
N TRP A 25 10.47 -4.62 -5.42
CA TRP A 25 11.09 -4.72 -4.11
C TRP A 25 12.37 -3.88 -3.96
N ARG A 26 13.06 -3.58 -5.06
CA ARG A 26 14.31 -2.80 -5.03
C ARG A 26 14.06 -1.31 -5.01
N ALA A 27 12.85 -0.86 -5.34
CA ALA A 27 12.48 0.54 -5.31
C ALA A 27 12.32 1.08 -3.88
N TYR A 28 12.05 0.21 -2.89
CA TYR A 28 11.93 0.66 -1.50
C TYR A 28 13.28 1.06 -0.92
N THR A 29 13.32 2.30 -0.45
CA THR A 29 14.46 2.88 0.24
C THR A 29 14.50 2.44 1.70
N GLU A 30 15.67 2.57 2.32
CA GLU A 30 15.84 2.30 3.76
C GLU A 30 14.90 3.18 4.62
N THR A 31 14.67 4.43 4.21
CA THR A 31 13.75 5.35 4.90
C THR A 31 12.30 4.86 4.85
N GLU A 32 11.86 4.30 3.72
CA GLU A 32 10.51 3.75 3.58
C GLU A 32 10.34 2.49 4.42
N HIS A 33 11.35 1.62 4.48
CA HIS A 33 11.35 0.49 5.40
C HIS A 33 11.26 0.93 6.88
N LYS A 34 12.06 1.92 7.29
CA LYS A 34 11.96 2.47 8.67
C LYS A 34 10.60 3.12 8.94
N THR A 35 10.00 3.72 7.93
CA THR A 35 8.65 4.31 8.04
C THR A 35 7.62 3.21 8.27
N TRP A 36 7.69 2.11 7.50
CA TRP A 36 6.84 0.93 7.71
C TRP A 36 6.97 0.39 9.14
N ASP A 37 8.19 0.16 9.61
CA ASP A 37 8.46 -0.36 10.95
C ASP A 37 7.88 0.55 12.04
N THR A 38 8.03 1.86 11.87
CA THR A 38 7.48 2.85 12.80
C THR A 38 5.95 2.80 12.85
N LEU A 39 5.30 2.74 11.69
CA LEU A 39 3.84 2.69 11.60
C LEU A 39 3.30 1.38 12.19
N TYR A 40 3.91 0.25 11.84
CA TYR A 40 3.53 -1.07 12.36
C TYR A 40 3.67 -1.12 13.88
N ALA A 41 4.84 -0.75 14.43
CA ALA A 41 5.10 -0.75 15.86
C ALA A 41 4.15 0.17 16.62
N ARG A 42 3.76 1.32 16.04
CA ARG A 42 2.74 2.19 16.62
C ARG A 42 1.38 1.51 16.65
N GLN A 43 0.93 0.90 15.55
CA GLN A 43 -0.38 0.26 15.51
C GLN A 43 -0.46 -0.92 16.47
N MET A 44 0.61 -1.70 16.60
CA MET A 44 0.59 -2.86 17.49
C MET A 44 0.45 -2.51 18.98
N LYS A 45 0.78 -1.28 19.36
CA LYS A 45 0.48 -0.76 20.71
C LYS A 45 -0.98 -0.31 20.86
N ILE A 46 -1.64 0.08 19.78
CA ILE A 46 -2.99 0.66 19.77
C ILE A 46 -4.06 -0.41 19.61
N LEU A 47 -3.82 -1.40 18.75
CA LEU A 47 -4.82 -2.37 18.29
C LEU A 47 -5.33 -3.37 19.35
N PRO A 48 -4.58 -3.76 20.41
CA PRO A 48 -5.10 -4.66 21.43
C PRO A 48 -6.38 -4.13 22.07
N GLY A 49 -7.44 -4.94 22.07
CA GLY A 49 -8.78 -4.56 22.56
C GLY A 49 -9.55 -3.59 21.63
N ARG A 50 -9.07 -3.35 20.41
CA ARG A 50 -9.74 -2.52 19.38
C ARG A 50 -9.94 -3.25 18.07
N ALA A 51 -8.91 -3.91 17.57
CA ALA A 51 -9.02 -4.75 16.39
C ALA A 51 -9.81 -6.02 16.72
N ALA A 52 -10.53 -6.55 15.73
CA ALA A 52 -11.14 -7.87 15.84
C ALA A 52 -10.04 -8.94 15.95
N ASP A 53 -10.31 -10.03 16.68
CA ASP A 53 -9.31 -11.09 16.90
C ASP A 53 -8.83 -11.73 15.58
N VAL A 54 -9.67 -11.80 14.54
CA VAL A 54 -9.29 -12.32 13.22
C VAL A 54 -8.30 -11.44 12.44
N PHE A 55 -8.12 -10.19 12.87
CA PHE A 55 -7.17 -9.25 12.27
C PHE A 55 -5.79 -9.33 12.95
N LEU A 56 -5.76 -9.76 14.22
CA LEU A 56 -4.54 -9.88 15.04
C LEU A 56 -3.88 -11.24 14.85
#